data_AF-A0A2H0Z086-F1
#
_entry.id   AF-A0A2H0Z086-F1
#
_cell.length_a   1.000
_cell.length_b   1.000
_cell.length_c   1.000
_cell.angle_alpha   90.00
_cell.angle_beta   90.00
_cell.angle_gamma   90.00
#
_symmetry.space_group_name_H-M   'P 1'
#
loop_
_entity.id
_entity.type
_entity.pdbx_description
1 polymer ?
#
loop_
_entity_poly.entity_id
_entity_poly.type
_entity_poly.pdbx_seq_one_letter_code
_entity_poly.pdbx_strand_id
1 'polypeptide(L)'
;QEKLIICQNSLRLRAAYDDKDYYCKDTFFVASLLEDRKKDFELKFFLAILNSKSLHYYYGNIYKGTHIAGGYLHYLIGYLYSLPVAEPTKKQQVSIVALVDKILKAKNSDEFEELDNKIDRLVYDLYDLDQESIEIVNSFI
;
A
#
# COMPACT_ATOMS: atom_id res chain seq x y z
N GLN A 1 -3.05 -10.59 16.97
CA GLN A 1 -1.76 -10.16 16.37
C GLN A 1 -2.04 -9.21 15.22
N GLU A 2 -1.34 -8.08 15.17
CA GLU A 2 -1.48 -7.11 14.08
C GLU A 2 -1.10 -7.72 12.73
N LYS A 3 -1.93 -7.52 11.72
CA LYS A 3 -1.75 -8.06 10.37
C LYS A 3 -2.33 -7.15 9.30
N LEU A 4 -1.85 -7.32 8.08
CA LEU A 4 -2.42 -6.70 6.89
C LEU A 4 -3.23 -7.73 6.11
N ILE A 5 -4.41 -7.32 5.66
CA ILE A 5 -5.29 -8.10 4.82
C ILE A 5 -5.26 -7.48 3.43
N ILE A 6 -4.86 -8.24 2.41
CA ILE A 6 -4.71 -7.77 1.03
C ILE A 6 -5.75 -8.45 0.15
N CYS A 7 -6.45 -7.68 -0.67
CA CYS A 7 -7.45 -8.21 -1.60
C CYS A 7 -6.78 -8.94 -2.76
N GLN A 8 -7.21 -10.17 -3.05
CA GLN A 8 -6.72 -10.92 -4.21
C GLN A 8 -7.26 -10.37 -5.54
N ASN A 9 -8.51 -9.91 -5.57
CA ASN A 9 -9.12 -9.32 -6.75
C ASN A 9 -9.61 -7.91 -6.41
N SER A 10 -9.02 -6.89 -7.04
CA SER A 10 -9.46 -5.50 -6.83
C SER A 10 -9.06 -4.59 -7.99
N LEU A 11 -9.84 -3.52 -8.18
CA LEU A 11 -9.57 -2.48 -9.20
C LEU A 11 -8.24 -1.73 -8.95
N ARG A 12 -7.82 -1.64 -7.69
CA ARG A 12 -6.51 -1.12 -7.28
C ARG A 12 -5.89 -2.01 -6.21
N LEU A 13 -4.60 -1.91 -5.97
CA LEU A 13 -3.99 -2.64 -4.86
C LEU A 13 -4.58 -2.10 -3.56
N ARG A 14 -5.09 -2.99 -2.71
CA ARG A 14 -5.79 -2.61 -1.47
C ARG A 14 -5.35 -3.51 -0.34
N ALA A 15 -4.94 -2.87 0.74
CA ALA A 15 -4.63 -3.52 2.01
C ALA A 15 -5.40 -2.85 3.15
N ALA A 16 -5.84 -3.64 4.11
CA ALA A 16 -6.47 -3.20 5.34
C ALA A 16 -5.60 -3.60 6.54
N TYR A 17 -5.56 -2.74 7.55
CA TYR A 17 -4.92 -3.03 8.83
C TYR A 17 -5.92 -3.72 9.75
N ASP A 18 -5.50 -4.81 10.38
CA ASP A 18 -6.28 -5.54 11.36
C ASP A 18 -5.52 -5.69 12.67
N ASP A 19 -6.05 -5.04 13.72
CA ASP A 19 -5.63 -5.13 15.11
C ASP A 19 -6.68 -5.81 16.00
N LYS A 20 -7.74 -6.40 15.41
CA LYS A 20 -8.88 -7.00 16.11
C LYS A 20 -9.03 -8.51 15.88
N ASP A 21 -8.02 -9.14 15.29
CA ASP A 21 -7.97 -10.59 15.06
C ASP A 21 -9.14 -11.12 14.22
N TYR A 22 -9.53 -10.40 13.16
CA TYR A 22 -10.54 -10.87 12.22
C TYR A 22 -10.07 -12.12 11.45
N TYR A 23 -11.00 -13.01 11.11
CA TYR A 23 -10.70 -14.16 10.26
C TYR A 23 -11.00 -13.83 8.80
N CYS A 24 -10.09 -14.20 7.92
CA CYS A 24 -10.22 -13.95 6.49
C CYS A 24 -10.63 -15.23 5.75
N LYS A 25 -11.46 -15.07 4.72
CA LYS A 25 -11.69 -16.11 3.73
C LYS A 25 -10.40 -16.37 2.93
N ASP A 26 -10.33 -17.52 2.26
CA ASP A 26 -9.22 -17.96 1.39
C ASP A 26 -8.86 -16.98 0.25
N THR A 27 -9.76 -16.05 -0.09
CA THR A 27 -9.57 -15.03 -1.13
C THR A 27 -8.80 -13.79 -0.70
N PHE A 28 -8.30 -13.76 0.54
CA PHE A 28 -7.49 -12.65 1.05
C PHE A 28 -6.11 -13.15 1.44
N PHE A 29 -5.08 -12.36 1.13
CA PHE A 29 -3.75 -12.62 1.65
C PHE A 29 -3.61 -11.96 3.01
N VAL A 30 -2.95 -12.65 3.93
CA VAL A 30 -2.67 -12.14 5.27
C VAL A 30 -1.16 -12.00 5.41
N ALA A 31 -0.71 -10.78 5.70
CA ALA A 31 0.71 -10.47 5.89
C ALA A 31 0.96 -9.96 7.31
N SER A 32 2.11 -10.33 7.88
CA SER A 32 2.58 -9.81 9.16
C SER A 32 4.10 -9.63 9.08
N LEU A 33 4.65 -8.80 9.98
CA LEU A 33 6.09 -8.66 10.08
C LEU A 33 6.71 -9.86 10.77
N LEU A 34 7.81 -10.34 10.20
CA LEU A 34 8.71 -11.27 10.87
C LEU A 34 9.24 -10.62 12.16
N GLU A 35 9.39 -11.43 13.22
CA GLU A 35 9.74 -10.94 14.56
C GLU A 35 11.05 -10.12 14.57
N ASP A 36 12.06 -10.56 13.82
CA ASP A 36 13.36 -9.90 13.72
C ASP A 36 13.30 -8.55 12.97
N ARG A 37 12.25 -8.32 12.18
CA ARG A 37 12.03 -7.08 11.39
C ARG A 37 11.22 -6.03 12.14
N LYS A 38 10.51 -6.39 13.21
CA LYS A 38 9.70 -5.45 14.02
C LYS A 38 10.53 -4.37 14.73
N LYS A 39 11.84 -4.59 14.90
CA LYS A 39 12.76 -3.58 15.47
C LYS A 39 13.09 -2.45 14.49
N ASP A 40 12.97 -2.72 13.19
CA ASP A 40 13.38 -1.82 12.12
C ASP A 40 12.16 -1.20 11.43
N PHE A 41 11.03 -1.92 11.39
CA PHE A 41 9.84 -1.52 10.67
C PHE A 41 8.54 -1.61 11.46
N GLU A 42 7.62 -0.70 11.15
CA GLU A 42 6.25 -0.71 11.64
C GLU A 42 5.29 -1.23 10.56
N LEU A 43 4.34 -2.09 10.92
CA LEU A 43 3.44 -2.72 9.94
C LEU A 43 2.62 -1.70 9.13
N LYS A 44 2.25 -0.58 9.78
CA LYS A 44 1.52 0.54 9.16
C LYS A 44 2.30 1.26 8.06
N PHE A 45 3.63 1.19 8.06
CA PHE A 45 4.43 1.68 6.93
C PHE A 45 4.09 0.91 5.65
N PHE A 46 4.04 -0.42 5.72
CA PHE A 46 3.67 -1.26 4.59
C PHE A 46 2.20 -1.07 4.18
N LEU A 47 1.32 -0.71 5.11
CA LEU A 47 -0.06 -0.33 4.78
C LEU A 47 -0.10 0.87 3.82
N ALA A 48 0.72 1.90 4.07
CA ALA A 48 0.83 3.05 3.16
C ALA A 48 1.39 2.62 1.79
N ILE A 49 2.50 1.86 1.78
CA ILE A 49 3.15 1.42 0.55
C ILE A 49 2.18 0.59 -0.32
N LEU A 50 1.49 -0.39 0.27
CA LEU A 50 0.53 -1.24 -0.45
C LEU A 50 -0.68 -0.49 -0.99
N ASN A 51 -1.13 0.60 -0.34
CA ASN A 51 -2.26 1.39 -0.83
C ASN A 51 -1.83 2.55 -1.74
N SER A 52 -0.52 2.79 -1.91
CA SER A 52 0.00 3.91 -2.69
C SER A 52 -0.27 3.77 -4.19
N LYS A 53 -0.39 4.92 -4.86
CA LYS A 53 -0.52 4.97 -6.32
C LYS A 53 0.70 4.40 -7.03
N SER A 54 1.90 4.64 -6.50
CA SER A 54 3.16 4.13 -7.07
C SER A 54 3.19 2.60 -7.16
N LEU A 55 2.81 1.92 -6.08
CA LEU A 55 2.88 0.46 -6.07
C LEU A 55 1.79 -0.18 -6.92
N HIS A 56 0.60 0.44 -6.94
CA HIS A 56 -0.46 0.03 -7.86
C HIS A 56 -0.06 0.22 -9.32
N TYR A 57 0.52 1.38 -9.67
CA TYR A 57 1.06 1.67 -11.00
C TYR A 57 2.12 0.64 -11.41
N TYR A 58 3.06 0.32 -10.52
CA TYR A 58 4.10 -0.68 -10.78
C TYR A 58 3.47 -2.05 -11.06
N TYR A 59 2.59 -2.53 -10.18
CA TYR A 59 1.94 -3.83 -10.33
C TYR A 59 1.14 -3.89 -11.65
N GLY A 60 0.31 -2.89 -11.90
CA GLY A 60 -0.53 -2.80 -13.09
C GLY A 60 0.27 -2.75 -14.39
N ASN A 61 1.48 -2.19 -14.37
CA ASN A 61 2.34 -2.12 -15.55
C ASN A 61 3.21 -3.36 -15.78
N ILE A 62 3.79 -3.94 -14.73
CA ILE A 62 4.65 -5.12 -14.85
C ILE A 62 3.81 -6.38 -15.06
N TYR A 63 2.62 -6.46 -14.44
CA TYR A 63 1.75 -7.63 -14.50
C TYR A 63 0.46 -7.35 -15.28
N LYS A 64 0.54 -6.63 -16.40
CA LYS A 64 -0.62 -6.31 -17.27
C LYS A 64 -1.47 -7.52 -17.64
N GLY A 65 -0.87 -8.72 -17.74
CA GLY A 65 -1.61 -9.96 -18.02
C GLY A 65 -2.53 -10.46 -16.90
N THR A 66 -2.51 -9.83 -15.72
CA THR A 66 -3.34 -10.23 -14.56
C THR A 66 -4.71 -9.59 -14.52
N HIS A 67 -5.06 -8.77 -15.52
CA HIS A 67 -6.40 -8.20 -15.61
C HIS A 67 -7.43 -9.30 -15.83
N ILE A 68 -8.50 -9.25 -15.05
CA ILE A 68 -9.68 -10.10 -15.19
C ILE A 68 -10.88 -9.23 -15.57
N ALA A 69 -12.04 -9.86 -15.79
CA ALA A 69 -13.24 -9.17 -16.25
C ALA A 69 -13.61 -7.97 -15.34
N GLY A 70 -14.06 -6.88 -15.97
CA GLY A 70 -14.48 -5.67 -15.27
C GLY A 70 -13.34 -4.74 -14.83
N GLY A 71 -12.13 -4.91 -15.38
CA GLY A 71 -10.99 -4.03 -15.07
C GLY A 71 -10.30 -4.35 -13.74
N TYR A 72 -10.66 -5.46 -13.10
CA TYR A 72 -10.01 -5.92 -11.87
C TYR A 72 -8.62 -6.45 -12.18
N LEU A 73 -7.70 -6.28 -11.23
CA LEU A 73 -6.41 -6.95 -11.21
C LEU A 73 -6.48 -8.18 -10.32
N HIS A 74 -5.90 -9.29 -10.79
CA HIS A 74 -5.69 -10.50 -10.01
C HIS A 74 -4.30 -10.45 -9.35
N TYR A 75 -4.28 -10.17 -8.05
CA TYR A 75 -3.08 -10.15 -7.22
C TYR A 75 -2.66 -11.58 -6.87
N LEU A 76 -1.41 -11.94 -7.19
CA LEU A 76 -0.83 -13.23 -6.83
C LEU A 76 0.27 -13.05 -5.80
N ILE A 77 0.31 -13.94 -4.80
CA ILE A 77 1.31 -13.86 -3.72
C ILE A 77 2.76 -13.86 -4.25
N GLY A 78 3.04 -14.64 -5.30
CA GLY A 78 4.35 -14.66 -5.95
C GLY A 78 4.76 -13.32 -6.54
N TYR A 79 3.80 -12.53 -7.04
CA TYR A 79 4.06 -11.20 -7.61
C TYR A 79 4.15 -10.13 -6.53
N LEU A 80 3.44 -10.30 -5.42
CA LEU A 80 3.57 -9.42 -4.25
C LEU A 80 4.98 -9.48 -3.65
N TYR A 81 5.64 -10.65 -3.67
CA TYR A 81 7.02 -10.78 -3.20
C TYR A 81 8.07 -10.06 -4.05
N SER A 82 7.76 -9.78 -5.32
CA SER A 82 8.64 -9.06 -6.24
C SER A 82 8.34 -7.56 -6.31
N LEU A 83 7.39 -7.06 -5.51
CA LEU A 83 7.09 -5.64 -5.46
C LEU A 83 8.27 -4.86 -4.86
N PRO A 84 8.72 -3.77 -5.50
CA PRO A 84 9.80 -2.95 -4.96
C PRO A 84 9.28 -2.20 -3.73
N VAL A 85 9.84 -2.49 -2.56
CA VAL A 85 9.58 -1.72 -1.34
C VAL A 85 10.86 -0.97 -1.02
N ALA A 86 10.81 0.36 -1.14
CA ALA A 86 11.94 1.21 -0.81
C ALA A 86 12.23 1.19 0.70
N GLU A 87 13.51 1.21 1.07
CA GLU A 87 13.92 1.27 2.48
C GLU A 87 13.86 2.71 2.98
N PRO A 88 12.97 3.04 3.93
CA PRO A 88 12.85 4.39 4.45
C PRO A 88 13.96 4.68 5.47
N THR A 89 14.35 5.94 5.56
CA THR A 89 15.00 6.43 6.79
C THR A 89 14.02 6.34 7.96
N LYS A 90 14.55 6.27 9.19
CA LYS A 90 13.72 6.30 10.41
C LYS A 90 12.74 7.47 10.42
N LYS A 91 13.16 8.65 9.96
CA LYS A 91 12.33 9.85 9.90
C LYS A 91 11.19 9.72 8.88
N GLN A 92 11.47 9.18 7.69
CA GLN A 92 10.45 8.94 6.67
C GLN A 92 9.40 7.95 7.17
N GLN A 93 9.83 6.81 7.75
CA GLN A 93 8.91 5.83 8.31
C GLN A 93 8.00 6.45 9.37
N VAL A 94 8.56 7.15 10.36
CA VAL A 94 7.77 7.81 11.42
C VAL A 94 6.76 8.80 10.83
N SER A 95 7.17 9.56 9.81
CA SER A 95 6.29 10.55 9.17
C SER A 95 5.12 9.90 8.43
N ILE A 96 5.38 8.82 7.68
CA ILE A 96 4.37 8.05 6.96
C ILE A 96 3.42 7.37 7.95
N VAL A 97 3.95 6.68 8.96
CA VAL A 97 3.14 5.99 9.97
C VAL A 97 2.24 6.97 10.72
N ALA A 98 2.74 8.16 11.06
CA ALA A 98 1.93 9.19 11.71
C ALA A 98 0.76 9.69 10.85
N LEU A 99 0.91 9.71 9.52
CA LEU A 99 -0.21 10.01 8.61
C LEU A 99 -1.17 8.82 8.48
N VAL A 100 -0.65 7.59 8.47
CA VAL A 100 -1.48 6.38 8.48
C VAL A 100 -2.34 6.31 9.75
N ASP A 101 -1.78 6.63 10.91
CA ASP A 101 -2.55 6.68 12.16
C ASP A 101 -3.68 7.73 12.13
N LYS A 102 -3.50 8.80 11.36
CA LYS A 102 -4.54 9.82 11.14
C LYS A 102 -5.59 9.34 10.13
N ILE A 103 -5.17 8.78 8.99
CA ILE A 103 -6.11 8.36 7.93
C ILE A 103 -7.01 7.23 8.40
N LEU A 104 -6.50 6.32 9.25
CA LEU A 104 -7.30 5.26 9.88
C LEU A 104 -8.38 5.80 10.84
N LYS A 105 -8.28 7.07 11.27
CA LYS A 105 -9.23 7.75 12.16
C LYS A 105 -10.04 8.84 11.47
N ALA A 106 -9.80 9.05 10.17
CA ALA A 106 -10.49 10.07 9.39
C ALA A 106 -12.01 9.85 9.43
N LYS A 107 -12.78 10.93 9.57
CA LYS A 107 -14.24 10.85 9.78
C LYS A 107 -15.07 11.17 8.55
N ASN A 108 -14.46 11.73 7.52
CA ASN A 108 -15.12 12.15 6.29
C ASN A 108 -14.20 11.98 5.07
N SER A 109 -14.78 12.09 3.86
CA SER A 109 -14.06 11.89 2.60
C SER A 109 -12.98 12.94 2.38
N ASP A 110 -13.26 14.21 2.67
CA ASP A 110 -12.32 15.31 2.40
C ASP A 110 -11.03 15.16 3.22
N GLU A 111 -11.15 14.87 4.52
CA GLU A 111 -10.03 14.59 5.42
C GLU A 111 -9.27 13.33 4.95
N PHE A 112 -9.98 12.29 4.54
CA PHE A 112 -9.39 11.07 4.02
C PHE A 112 -8.57 11.36 2.76
N GLU A 113 -9.13 12.05 1.78
CA GLU A 113 -8.48 12.38 0.52
C GLU A 113 -7.26 13.30 0.71
N GLU A 114 -7.33 14.27 1.63
CA GLU A 114 -6.19 15.12 1.96
C GLU A 114 -5.03 14.30 2.56
N LEU A 115 -5.33 13.37 3.47
CA LEU A 115 -4.34 12.50 4.09
C LEU A 115 -3.78 11.47 3.11
N ASP A 116 -4.62 10.87 2.27
CA ASP A 116 -4.23 9.90 1.24
C ASP A 116 -3.24 10.55 0.25
N ASN A 117 -3.58 11.75 -0.24
CA ASN A 117 -2.69 12.51 -1.13
C ASN A 117 -1.37 12.91 -0.45
N LYS A 118 -1.36 13.21 0.86
CA LYS A 118 -0.12 13.48 1.59
C LYS A 118 0.73 12.24 1.74
N ILE A 119 0.12 11.08 1.99
CA ILE A 119 0.81 9.80 2.05
C ILE A 119 1.44 9.49 0.69
N ASP A 120 0.68 9.60 -0.41
CA ASP A 120 1.21 9.38 -1.76
C ASP A 120 2.42 10.27 -2.06
N ARG A 121 2.39 11.56 -1.69
CA ARG A 121 3.55 12.45 -1.87
C ARG A 121 4.79 11.96 -1.13
N LEU A 122 4.65 11.53 0.13
CA LEU A 122 5.79 10.97 0.87
C LEU A 122 6.29 9.65 0.28
N VAL A 123 5.40 8.87 -0.33
CA VAL A 123 5.78 7.65 -1.04
C VAL A 123 6.50 7.98 -2.35
N TYR A 124 6.08 9.01 -3.08
CA TYR A 124 6.80 9.50 -4.27
C TYR A 124 8.23 9.92 -3.93
N ASP A 125 8.39 10.69 -2.85
CA ASP A 125 9.70 11.08 -2.33
C ASP A 125 10.54 9.87 -1.91
N LEU A 126 9.90 8.80 -1.40
CA LEU A 126 10.61 7.58 -1.00
C LEU A 126 11.17 6.79 -2.19
N TYR A 127 10.51 6.87 -3.35
CA TYR A 127 10.97 6.24 -4.60
C TYR A 127 11.74 7.21 -5.50
N ASP A 128 12.09 8.41 -5.01
CA ASP A 128 12.78 9.47 -5.76
C ASP A 128 12.10 9.79 -7.10
N LEU A 129 10.77 9.83 -7.12
CA LEU A 129 10.01 10.12 -8.35
C LEU A 129 10.06 11.61 -8.69
N ASP A 130 10.40 11.91 -9.93
CA ASP A 130 10.30 13.26 -10.48
C ASP A 130 8.86 13.62 -10.88
N GLN A 131 8.64 14.90 -11.21
CA GLN A 131 7.32 15.42 -11.54
C GLN A 131 6.69 14.70 -12.75
N GLU A 132 7.49 14.36 -13.77
CA GLU A 132 7.02 13.64 -14.95
C GLU A 132 6.54 12.23 -14.58
N SER A 133 7.33 11.52 -13.77
CA SER A 133 6.97 10.18 -13.26
C SER A 133 5.72 10.23 -12.38
N ILE A 134 5.57 11.25 -11.54
CA ILE A 134 4.39 11.45 -10.71
C ILE A 134 3.13 11.66 -11.56
N GLU A 135 3.22 12.44 -12.63
CA GLU A 135 2.11 12.66 -13.56
C GLU A 135 1.70 11.37 -14.26
N ILE A 136 2.68 10.57 -14.71
CA ILE A 136 2.42 9.26 -15.31
C ILE A 136 1.72 8.34 -14.31
N VAL A 137 2.22 8.24 -13.07
CA VAL A 137 1.60 7.43 -12.01
C VAL A 137 0.17 7.87 -11.72
N ASN A 138 -0.08 9.17 -11.59
CA ASN A 138 -1.42 9.69 -11.30
C ASN A 138 -2.39 9.48 -12.47
N SER A 139 -1.90 9.49 -13.72
CA SER A 139 -2.74 9.28 -14.91
C SER A 139 -3.22 7.83 -15.10
N PHE A 140 -2.62 6.88 -14.36
CA PHE A 140 -2.98 5.47 -14.43
C PHE A 140 -4.21 5.10 -13.61
N ILE A 141 -4.66 5.98 -12.71
CA ILE A 141 -5.69 5.71 -11.69
C ILE A 141 -7.00 6.40 -12.02
#